data_AF-K4JB29-F1
#
_entry.id   AF-K4JB29-F1
#
_cell.length_a   1.000
_cell.length_b   1.000
_cell.length_c   1.000
_cell.angle_alpha   90.00
_cell.angle_beta   90.00
_cell.angle_gamma   90.00
#
_symmetry.space_group_name_H-M   'P 1'
#
loop_
_entity.id
_entity.type
_entity.pdbx_description
1 polymer ?
#
loop_
_entity_poly.entity_id
_entity_poly.type
_entity_poly.pdbx_seq_one_letter_code
_entity_poly.pdbx_strand_id
1 'polypeptide(L)'
;THQFFKSDMKKGPAFTLSKGHGVDLSHIYGDNLERQHKLRLFKDGKLKYQIVDGEVYPPTVQEVGVDMHYPPHVPDSHRFAVGHEAFGLVPGLMMYATIWLREHNRVCDVLKEVHPDWDDERLFQTTRLILIGETIKIVIEDYVQHLSGYNFKLKFDPELLFNQRFQYQNRISSEFNTLY
;
A
#
# COMPACT_ATOMS: atom_id res chain seq x y z
N THR A 1 5.65 7.32 1.16
CA THR A 1 5.53 8.22 2.33
C THR A 1 4.11 8.35 2.84
N HIS A 2 3.13 8.64 1.98
CA HIS A 2 1.72 8.83 2.37
C HIS A 2 1.06 7.64 3.11
N GLN A 3 1.63 6.44 3.05
CA GLN A 3 1.17 5.33 3.88
C GLN A 3 1.38 5.56 5.39
N PHE A 4 2.40 6.34 5.76
CA PHE A 4 2.78 6.59 7.15
C PHE A 4 2.73 8.06 7.57
N PHE A 5 2.67 8.99 6.61
CA PHE A 5 2.33 10.39 6.85
C PHE A 5 0.85 10.64 6.54
N LYS A 6 -0.01 10.46 7.55
CA LYS A 6 -1.45 10.73 7.49
C LYS A 6 -1.86 11.61 8.67
N SER A 7 -1.51 12.89 8.66
CA SER A 7 -1.80 13.80 9.76
C SER A 7 -3.30 13.90 10.05
N ASP A 8 -3.69 13.71 11.32
CA ASP A 8 -5.08 13.85 11.77
C ASP A 8 -5.37 15.33 12.05
N MET A 9 -5.77 16.05 11.00
CA MET A 9 -6.04 17.49 11.06
C MET A 9 -7.17 17.85 12.04
N LYS A 10 -8.03 16.90 12.44
CA LYS A 10 -9.08 17.15 13.45
C LYS A 10 -8.49 17.25 14.86
N LYS A 11 -7.42 16.50 15.15
CA LYS A 11 -6.73 16.53 16.45
C LYS A 11 -5.55 17.49 16.48
N GLY A 12 -5.00 17.82 15.31
CA GLY A 12 -3.90 18.77 15.15
C GLY A 12 -2.67 18.14 14.48
N PRO A 13 -1.66 18.96 14.15
CA PRO A 13 -0.57 18.58 13.25
C PRO A 13 0.33 17.45 13.78
N ALA A 14 0.34 17.22 15.10
CA ALA A 14 1.15 16.19 15.75
C ALA A 14 0.50 14.80 15.81
N PHE A 15 -0.76 14.66 15.37
CA PHE A 15 -1.51 13.40 15.43
C PHE A 15 -1.53 12.71 14.06
N THR A 16 -1.60 11.38 14.04
CA THR A 16 -1.65 10.59 12.80
C THR A 16 -2.82 9.60 12.79
N LEU A 17 -3.43 9.42 11.63
CA LEU A 17 -4.39 8.35 11.34
C LEU A 17 -3.68 7.03 11.01
N SER A 18 -2.42 7.09 10.56
CA SER A 18 -1.63 5.90 10.24
C SER A 18 -1.04 5.26 11.50
N LYS A 19 -1.81 4.38 12.13
CA LYS A 19 -1.42 3.68 13.36
C LYS A 19 -0.31 2.64 13.19
N GLY A 20 -0.04 2.19 11.96
CA GLY A 20 1.03 1.23 11.67
C GLY A 20 2.45 1.80 11.81
N HIS A 21 2.60 3.13 11.75
CA HIS A 21 3.89 3.83 11.89
C HIS A 21 5.03 3.25 11.04
N GLY A 22 4.79 2.90 9.78
CA GLY A 22 5.82 2.34 8.92
C GLY A 22 5.31 1.80 7.59
N VAL A 23 6.01 0.80 7.06
CA VAL A 23 5.69 0.17 5.78
C VAL A 23 4.71 -0.98 6.03
N ASP A 24 3.43 -0.66 6.17
CA ASP A 24 2.34 -1.63 6.37
C ASP A 24 1.45 -1.79 5.13
N LEU A 25 1.74 -1.03 4.07
CA LEU A 25 0.98 -0.93 2.83
C LEU A 25 -0.49 -0.51 3.03
N SER A 26 -0.81 0.20 4.11
CA SER A 26 -2.16 0.75 4.36
C SER A 26 -2.67 1.66 3.25
N HIS A 27 -1.77 2.33 2.52
CA HIS A 27 -2.13 3.08 1.32
C HIS A 27 -2.72 2.25 0.17
N ILE A 28 -2.50 0.92 0.17
CA ILE A 28 -3.11 -0.04 -0.76
C ILE A 28 -4.29 -0.75 -0.09
N TYR A 29 -4.09 -1.24 1.14
CA TYR A 29 -5.04 -2.12 1.83
C TYR A 29 -6.04 -1.43 2.75
N GLY A 30 -5.92 -0.11 2.96
CA GLY A 30 -6.67 0.66 3.95
C GLY A 30 -6.00 0.70 5.33
N ASP A 31 -6.30 1.74 6.10
CA ASP A 31 -5.78 1.97 7.46
C ASP A 31 -6.63 1.32 8.57
N ASN A 32 -7.73 0.66 8.19
CA ASN A 32 -8.61 -0.07 9.09
C ASN A 32 -9.21 -1.30 8.39
N LEU A 33 -9.66 -2.26 9.20
CA LEU A 33 -10.14 -3.55 8.71
C LEU A 33 -11.42 -3.44 7.88
N GLU A 34 -12.31 -2.52 8.21
CA GLU A 34 -13.56 -2.30 7.46
C GLU A 34 -13.24 -1.88 6.01
N ARG A 35 -12.34 -0.89 5.84
CA ARG A 35 -11.88 -0.45 4.53
C ARG A 35 -11.18 -1.56 3.77
N GLN A 36 -10.33 -2.33 4.45
CA GLN A 36 -9.65 -3.48 3.85
C GLN A 36 -10.65 -4.51 3.31
N HIS A 37 -11.65 -4.88 4.11
CA HIS A 37 -12.68 -5.81 3.70
C HIS A 37 -13.46 -5.29 2.50
N LYS A 38 -13.83 -4.01 2.48
CA LYS A 38 -14.52 -3.42 1.33
C LYS A 38 -13.71 -3.54 0.03
N LEU A 39 -12.40 -3.31 0.10
CA LEU A 39 -11.47 -3.37 -1.04
C LEU A 39 -11.13 -4.79 -1.50
N ARG A 40 -11.32 -5.81 -0.66
CA ARG A 40 -11.04 -7.22 -0.98
C ARG A 40 -12.13 -7.83 -1.85
N LEU A 41 -11.71 -8.71 -2.75
CA LEU A 41 -12.61 -9.52 -3.58
C LEU A 41 -13.19 -10.70 -2.78
N PHE A 42 -12.49 -11.15 -1.73
CA PHE A 42 -12.78 -12.39 -0.99
C PHE A 42 -12.85 -13.62 -1.88
N LYS A 43 -12.00 -13.62 -2.92
CA LYS A 43 -11.76 -14.74 -3.80
C LYS A 43 -10.30 -14.77 -4.19
N ASP A 44 -9.67 -15.93 -4.01
CA ASP A 44 -8.27 -16.21 -4.36
C ASP A 44 -7.25 -15.21 -3.78
N GLY A 45 -7.58 -14.60 -2.64
CA GLY A 45 -6.77 -13.61 -1.94
C GLY A 45 -6.79 -12.22 -2.56
N LYS A 46 -7.56 -11.99 -3.63
CA LYS A 46 -7.42 -10.80 -4.48
C LYS A 46 -8.08 -9.55 -3.91
N LEU A 47 -7.62 -8.41 -4.41
CA LEU A 47 -8.31 -7.13 -4.31
C LEU A 47 -9.31 -6.97 -5.46
N LYS A 48 -10.41 -6.26 -5.22
CA LYS A 48 -11.37 -5.85 -6.26
C LYS A 48 -10.69 -4.96 -7.30
N TYR A 49 -11.21 -4.98 -8.52
CA TYR A 49 -10.71 -4.22 -9.66
C TYR A 49 -11.82 -4.08 -10.71
N GLN A 50 -11.60 -3.20 -11.68
CA GLN A 50 -12.41 -3.10 -12.89
C GLN A 50 -11.53 -3.23 -14.14
N ILE A 51 -12.15 -3.55 -15.28
CA ILE A 51 -11.48 -3.56 -16.58
C ILE A 51 -11.97 -2.34 -17.38
N VAL A 52 -11.04 -1.50 -17.81
CA VAL A 52 -11.29 -0.35 -18.70
C VAL A 52 -10.36 -0.48 -19.88
N ASP A 53 -10.91 -0.51 -21.10
CA ASP A 53 -10.16 -0.67 -22.34
C ASP A 53 -9.19 -1.87 -22.36
N GLY A 54 -9.59 -2.98 -21.73
CA GLY A 54 -8.80 -4.20 -21.63
C GLY A 54 -7.76 -4.22 -20.50
N GLU A 55 -7.65 -3.14 -19.74
CA GLU A 55 -6.63 -2.95 -18.71
C GLU A 55 -7.23 -2.96 -17.30
N VAL A 56 -6.48 -3.48 -16.32
CA VAL A 56 -6.90 -3.57 -14.91
C VAL A 56 -6.72 -2.22 -14.20
N TYR A 57 -7.79 -1.70 -13.60
CA TYR A 57 -7.79 -0.49 -12.77
C TYR A 57 -8.44 -0.74 -11.40
N PRO A 58 -8.18 0.12 -10.40
CA PRO A 58 -8.90 0.06 -9.13
C PRO A 58 -10.41 0.12 -9.31
N PRO A 59 -11.20 -0.51 -8.43
CA PRO A 59 -12.66 -0.49 -8.50
C PRO A 59 -13.18 0.93 -8.24
N THR A 60 -14.49 1.14 -8.40
CA THR A 60 -15.09 2.46 -8.15
C THR A 60 -15.58 2.62 -6.71
N VAL A 61 -15.73 3.87 -6.25
CA VAL A 61 -16.43 4.18 -5.00
C VAL A 61 -17.87 3.64 -5.02
N GLN A 62 -18.56 3.73 -6.17
CA GLN A 62 -19.91 3.20 -6.33
C GLN A 62 -20.00 1.69 -6.05
N GLU A 63 -19.00 0.92 -6.47
CA GLU A 63 -18.95 -0.53 -6.27
C GLU A 63 -18.60 -0.92 -4.82
N VAL A 64 -17.68 -0.17 -4.20
CA VAL A 64 -17.01 -0.59 -2.97
C VAL A 64 -17.54 0.11 -1.71
N GLY A 65 -18.06 1.33 -1.83
CA GLY A 65 -18.59 2.10 -0.70
C GLY A 65 -17.53 2.53 0.32
N VAL A 66 -16.31 2.83 -0.15
CA VAL A 66 -15.25 3.45 0.66
C VAL A 66 -15.20 4.94 0.41
N ASP A 67 -14.95 5.71 1.47
CA ASP A 67 -14.76 7.15 1.35
C ASP A 67 -13.45 7.47 0.61
N MET A 68 -13.52 8.42 -0.32
CA MET A 68 -12.38 8.89 -1.10
C MET A 68 -12.48 10.41 -1.25
N HIS A 69 -11.36 11.11 -1.07
CA HIS A 69 -11.30 12.55 -1.26
C HIS A 69 -11.25 12.88 -2.76
N TYR A 70 -12.40 13.24 -3.32
CA TYR A 70 -12.55 13.80 -4.66
C TYR A 70 -13.36 15.10 -4.60
N PRO A 71 -13.23 15.99 -5.60
CA PRO A 71 -14.13 17.13 -5.73
C PRO A 71 -15.60 16.67 -5.78
N PRO A 72 -16.53 17.37 -5.11
CA PRO A 72 -17.93 16.92 -4.99
C PRO A 72 -18.66 16.69 -6.32
N HIS A 73 -18.23 17.36 -7.40
CA HIS A 73 -18.83 17.26 -8.73
C HIS A 73 -18.46 15.96 -9.49
N VAL A 74 -17.42 15.25 -9.07
CA VAL A 74 -17.05 13.96 -9.70
C VAL A 74 -18.01 12.90 -9.17
N PRO A 75 -18.78 12.17 -9.99
CA PRO A 75 -19.69 11.15 -9.50
C PRO A 75 -18.94 9.90 -8.99
N ASP A 76 -19.52 9.16 -8.05
CA ASP A 76 -18.88 7.97 -7.43
C ASP A 76 -18.49 6.87 -8.43
N SER A 77 -19.20 6.79 -9.57
CA SER A 77 -18.88 5.88 -10.67
C SER A 77 -17.58 6.24 -11.41
N HIS A 78 -17.08 7.46 -11.24
CA HIS A 78 -15.84 7.96 -11.85
C HIS A 78 -14.72 8.16 -10.81
N ARG A 79 -14.94 7.75 -9.56
CA ARG A 79 -13.95 7.83 -8.48
C ARG A 79 -13.35 6.46 -8.26
N PHE A 80 -12.05 6.31 -8.49
CA PHE A 80 -11.35 5.09 -8.10
C PHE A 80 -11.26 4.95 -6.58
N ALA A 81 -11.44 3.74 -6.09
CA ALA A 81 -11.38 3.34 -4.70
C ALA A 81 -10.08 2.58 -4.41
N VAL A 82 -9.25 3.12 -3.52
CA VAL A 82 -7.95 2.54 -3.10
C VAL A 82 -7.76 2.68 -1.58
N GLY A 83 -6.70 2.09 -1.04
CA GLY A 83 -6.41 2.12 0.40
C GLY A 83 -6.29 3.53 0.97
N HIS A 84 -5.58 4.43 0.30
CA HIS A 84 -5.42 5.82 0.73
C HIS A 84 -6.48 6.75 0.12
N GLU A 85 -7.30 7.37 0.95
CA GLU A 85 -8.44 8.21 0.57
C GLU A 85 -8.06 9.41 -0.32
N ALA A 86 -6.85 9.95 -0.18
CA ALA A 86 -6.38 11.10 -0.97
C ALA A 86 -5.73 10.76 -2.32
N PHE A 87 -5.60 9.49 -2.71
CA PHE A 87 -4.85 9.13 -3.95
C PHE A 87 -5.56 9.51 -5.25
N GLY A 88 -6.83 9.90 -5.19
CA GLY A 88 -7.53 10.54 -6.30
C GLY A 88 -7.04 11.95 -6.65
N LEU A 89 -6.16 12.55 -5.82
CA LEU A 89 -5.69 13.93 -5.97
C LEU A 89 -4.88 14.15 -7.26
N VAL A 90 -4.01 13.21 -7.63
CA VAL A 90 -3.18 13.33 -8.84
C VAL A 90 -3.04 11.98 -9.55
N PRO A 91 -2.96 11.96 -10.90
CA PRO A 91 -2.81 10.72 -11.66
C PRO A 91 -1.58 9.88 -11.28
N GLY A 92 -0.48 10.52 -10.86
CA GLY A 92 0.73 9.80 -10.46
C GLY A 92 0.55 8.91 -9.24
N LEU A 93 -0.28 9.32 -8.26
CA LEU A 93 -0.60 8.48 -7.10
C LEU A 93 -1.48 7.31 -7.52
N MET A 94 -2.47 7.56 -8.37
CA MET A 94 -3.35 6.51 -8.88
C MET A 94 -2.62 5.52 -9.79
N MET A 95 -1.62 5.97 -10.56
CA MET A 95 -0.73 5.10 -11.34
C MET A 95 -0.04 4.09 -10.43
N TYR A 96 0.63 4.52 -9.36
CA TYR A 96 1.26 3.60 -8.41
C TYR A 96 0.25 2.70 -7.70
N ALA A 97 -0.92 3.22 -7.32
CA ALA A 97 -1.97 2.40 -6.73
C ALA A 97 -2.44 1.29 -7.69
N THR A 98 -2.55 1.59 -8.98
CA THR A 98 -2.90 0.62 -10.02
C THR A 98 -1.81 -0.43 -10.22
N ILE A 99 -0.53 -0.03 -10.24
CA ILE A 99 0.61 -0.95 -10.33
C ILE A 99 0.60 -1.93 -9.16
N TRP A 100 0.50 -1.43 -7.92
CA TRP A 100 0.50 -2.28 -6.73
C TRP A 100 -0.74 -3.16 -6.59
N LEU A 101 -1.89 -2.71 -7.08
CA LEU A 101 -3.09 -3.55 -7.20
C LEU A 101 -2.85 -4.73 -8.14
N ARG A 102 -2.29 -4.46 -9.32
CA ARG A 102 -1.96 -5.50 -10.31
C ARG A 102 -0.94 -6.48 -9.74
N GLU A 103 0.10 -5.98 -9.07
CA GLU A 103 1.13 -6.82 -8.46
C GLU A 103 0.55 -7.72 -7.36
N HIS A 104 -0.32 -7.18 -6.49
CA HIS A 104 -1.01 -7.98 -5.49
C HIS A 104 -1.77 -9.14 -6.14
N ASN A 105 -2.62 -8.85 -7.13
CA ASN A 105 -3.42 -9.88 -7.78
C ASN A 105 -2.56 -10.88 -8.56
N ARG A 106 -1.44 -10.46 -9.15
CA ARG A 106 -0.45 -11.33 -9.82
C ARG A 106 0.23 -12.27 -8.83
N VAL A 107 0.65 -11.77 -7.67
CA VAL A 107 1.27 -12.59 -6.61
C VAL A 107 0.27 -13.58 -6.02
N CYS A 108 -1.00 -13.19 -5.86
CA CYS A 108 -2.08 -14.11 -5.50
C CYS A 108 -2.19 -15.29 -6.48
N ASP A 109 -2.12 -15.01 -7.80
CA ASP A 109 -2.15 -16.06 -8.82
C ASP A 109 -0.95 -17.02 -8.71
N VAL A 110 0.26 -16.49 -8.53
CA VAL A 110 1.46 -17.31 -8.30
C VAL A 110 1.33 -18.16 -7.03
N LEU A 111 0.85 -17.59 -5.93
CA LEU A 111 0.67 -18.32 -4.69
C LEU A 111 -0.40 -19.41 -4.82
N LYS A 112 -1.49 -19.15 -5.55
CA LYS A 112 -2.57 -20.12 -5.75
C LYS A 112 -2.12 -21.31 -6.61
N GLU A 113 -1.24 -21.07 -7.58
CA GLU A 113 -0.62 -22.13 -8.39
C GLU A 113 0.27 -23.05 -7.53
N VAL A 114 1.12 -22.45 -6.67
CA VAL A 114 2.04 -23.20 -5.80
C VAL A 114 1.31 -23.84 -4.61
N HIS A 115 0.23 -23.22 -4.14
CA HIS A 115 -0.55 -23.66 -2.99
C HIS A 115 -2.06 -23.72 -3.31
N PRO A 116 -2.51 -24.73 -4.09
CA PRO A 116 -3.91 -24.85 -4.50
C PRO A 116 -4.88 -25.00 -3.32
N ASP A 117 -4.40 -25.54 -2.19
CA ASP A 117 -5.14 -25.81 -0.96
C ASP A 117 -5.33 -24.57 -0.06
N TRP A 118 -4.66 -23.45 -0.34
CA TRP A 118 -4.81 -22.24 0.47
C TRP A 118 -6.13 -21.53 0.22
N ASP A 119 -6.71 -21.01 1.30
CA ASP A 119 -7.91 -20.20 1.30
C ASP A 119 -7.63 -18.72 0.97
N ASP A 120 -8.70 -17.95 0.77
CA ASP A 120 -8.63 -16.53 0.42
C ASP A 120 -7.83 -15.71 1.44
N GLU A 121 -8.08 -15.92 2.74
CA GLU A 121 -7.44 -15.14 3.80
C GLU A 121 -5.93 -15.38 3.82
N ARG A 122 -5.50 -16.64 3.74
CA ARG A 122 -4.07 -16.97 3.74
C ARG A 122 -3.36 -16.43 2.50
N LEU A 123 -4.01 -16.48 1.33
CA LEU A 123 -3.48 -15.90 0.09
C LEU A 123 -3.35 -14.37 0.21
N PHE A 124 -4.39 -13.68 0.69
CA PHE A 124 -4.39 -12.23 0.86
C PHE A 124 -3.28 -11.77 1.83
N GLN A 125 -3.21 -12.39 3.01
CA GLN A 125 -2.22 -12.00 4.03
C GLN A 125 -0.79 -12.32 3.60
N THR A 126 -0.56 -13.47 2.96
CA THR A 126 0.78 -13.84 2.48
C THR A 126 1.22 -12.93 1.34
N THR A 127 0.33 -12.62 0.40
CA THR A 127 0.58 -11.63 -0.66
C THR A 127 0.95 -10.27 -0.07
N ARG A 128 0.21 -9.80 0.95
CA ARG A 128 0.53 -8.55 1.64
C ARG A 128 1.95 -8.55 2.23
N LEU A 129 2.39 -9.66 2.84
CA LEU A 129 3.74 -9.78 3.38
C LEU A 129 4.82 -9.76 2.29
N ILE A 130 4.57 -10.42 1.15
CA ILE A 130 5.48 -10.39 -0.01
C ILE A 130 5.62 -8.95 -0.51
N LEU A 131 4.52 -8.24 -0.75
CA LEU A 131 4.54 -6.86 -1.23
C LEU A 131 5.16 -5.87 -0.24
N ILE A 132 5.07 -6.12 1.08
CA ILE A 132 5.84 -5.36 2.08
C ILE A 132 7.35 -5.55 1.84
N GLY A 133 7.79 -6.80 1.64
CA GLY A 133 9.18 -7.13 1.34
C GLY A 133 9.67 -6.49 0.04
N GLU A 134 8.88 -6.58 -1.03
CA GLU A 134 9.18 -5.94 -2.32
C GLU A 134 9.30 -4.42 -2.19
N THR A 135 8.38 -3.79 -1.45
CA THR A 135 8.41 -2.35 -1.20
C THR A 135 9.72 -1.95 -0.51
N ILE A 136 10.13 -2.66 0.55
CA ILE A 136 11.36 -2.34 1.28
C ILE A 136 12.60 -2.58 0.41
N LYS A 137 12.61 -3.69 -0.36
CA LYS A 137 13.69 -4.03 -1.29
C LYS A 137 13.91 -2.92 -2.32
N ILE A 138 12.87 -2.52 -3.04
CA ILE A 138 12.91 -1.45 -4.06
C ILE A 138 13.30 -0.13 -3.42
N VAL A 139 12.75 0.17 -2.23
CA VAL A 139 13.08 1.42 -1.53
C VAL A 139 14.57 1.50 -1.20
N ILE A 140 15.18 0.44 -0.66
CA ILE A 140 16.60 0.47 -0.26
C ILE A 140 17.52 0.43 -1.48
N GLU A 141 17.29 -0.50 -2.41
CA GLU A 141 18.26 -0.79 -3.47
C GLU A 141 18.12 0.10 -4.71
N ASP A 142 16.95 0.69 -4.94
CA ASP A 142 16.72 1.56 -6.09
C ASP A 142 16.46 3.00 -5.66
N TYR A 143 15.43 3.24 -4.83
CA TYR A 143 15.01 4.61 -4.50
C TYR A 143 16.06 5.36 -3.67
N VAL A 144 16.51 4.79 -2.54
CA VAL A 144 17.53 5.40 -1.68
C VAL A 144 18.88 5.41 -2.40
N GLN A 145 19.20 4.37 -3.16
CA GLN A 145 20.41 4.32 -3.97
C GLN A 145 20.47 5.53 -4.92
N HIS A 146 19.41 5.76 -5.69
CA HIS A 146 19.31 6.90 -6.60
C HIS A 146 19.43 8.24 -5.86
N LEU A 147 18.68 8.43 -4.77
CA LEU A 147 18.69 9.68 -4.00
C LEU A 147 20.05 9.96 -3.35
N SER A 148 20.75 8.93 -2.89
CA SER A 148 22.03 9.06 -2.19
C SER A 148 23.18 9.52 -3.08
N GLY A 149 23.12 9.21 -4.38
CA GLY A 149 24.23 9.42 -5.31
C GLY A 149 25.49 8.62 -4.98
N TYR A 150 25.40 7.60 -4.13
CA TYR A 150 26.56 6.79 -3.74
C TYR A 150 27.02 5.88 -4.87
N ASN A 151 28.35 5.73 -5.00
CA ASN A 151 28.96 4.66 -5.80
C ASN A 151 28.91 3.30 -5.08
N PHE A 152 28.69 3.32 -3.76
CA PHE A 152 28.45 2.12 -2.97
C PHE A 152 27.07 1.55 -3.30
N LYS A 153 27.01 0.24 -3.57
CA LYS A 153 25.77 -0.48 -3.84
C LYS A 153 25.08 -0.87 -2.53
N LEU A 154 23.99 -0.18 -2.20
CA LEU A 154 23.12 -0.52 -1.10
C LEU A 154 22.50 -1.91 -1.29
N LYS A 155 22.23 -2.59 -0.18
CA LYS A 155 21.66 -3.94 -0.16
C LYS A 155 20.59 -4.04 0.92
N PHE A 156 19.42 -4.54 0.55
CA PHE A 156 18.42 -5.02 1.49
C PHE A 156 18.74 -6.47 1.85
N ASP A 157 19.27 -6.65 3.05
CA ASP A 157 19.64 -7.94 3.60
C ASP A 157 19.40 -7.92 5.13
N PRO A 158 18.24 -8.42 5.60
CA PRO A 158 17.92 -8.44 7.02
C PRO A 158 18.95 -9.22 7.87
N GLU A 159 19.65 -10.20 7.29
CA GLU A 159 20.59 -11.06 8.01
C GLU A 159 21.78 -10.28 8.58
N LEU A 160 22.12 -9.14 7.97
CA LEU A 160 23.17 -8.24 8.45
C LEU A 160 22.91 -7.72 9.88
N LEU A 161 21.64 -7.69 10.31
CA LEU A 161 21.25 -7.23 11.64
C LEU A 161 21.03 -8.37 12.65
N PHE A 162 21.07 -9.64 12.24
CA PHE A 162 20.70 -10.77 13.14
C PHE A 162 21.63 -10.91 14.35
N ASN A 163 22.90 -10.55 14.19
CA ASN A 163 23.89 -10.58 15.27
C ASN A 163 24.12 -9.21 15.91
N GLN A 164 23.23 -8.24 15.65
CA GLN A 164 23.33 -6.87 16.15
C GLN A 164 22.21 -6.58 17.15
N ARG A 165 22.47 -5.67 18.09
CA ARG A 165 21.42 -5.14 18.98
C ARG A 165 20.59 -4.13 18.19
N PHE A 166 19.47 -4.59 17.64
CA PHE A 166 18.54 -3.76 16.87
C PHE A 166 17.10 -3.96 17.35
N GLN A 167 16.29 -2.91 17.30
CA GLN A 167 14.89 -2.95 17.73
C GLN A 167 13.96 -2.97 16.52
N TYR A 168 13.19 -4.04 16.34
CA TYR A 168 12.22 -4.18 15.25
C TYR A 168 10.88 -3.50 15.57
N GLN A 169 10.95 -2.21 15.88
CA GLN A 169 9.80 -1.36 16.11
C GLN A 169 10.09 0.04 15.56
N ASN A 170 9.04 0.75 15.15
CA ASN A 170 9.17 2.11 14.65
C ASN A 170 8.06 3.02 15.20
N ARG A 171 8.39 4.30 15.33
CA ARG A 171 7.42 5.36 15.57
C ARG A 171 7.79 6.54 14.67
N ILE A 172 6.95 6.82 13.69
CA ILE A 172 7.13 7.97 12.81
C ILE A 172 7.15 9.26 13.64
N SER A 173 8.23 10.02 13.53
CA SER A 173 8.40 11.31 14.19
C SER A 173 7.79 12.44 13.37
N SER A 174 7.37 13.52 14.04
CA SER A 174 6.81 14.70 13.38
C SER A 174 7.86 15.45 12.58
N GLU A 175 9.11 15.41 13.03
CA GLU A 175 10.28 16.00 12.39
C GLU A 175 10.56 15.30 11.06
N PHE A 176 10.41 13.98 10.99
CA PHE A 176 10.55 13.24 9.73
C PHE A 176 9.41 13.56 8.75
N ASN A 177 8.20 13.77 9.25
CA ASN A 177 7.08 14.26 8.42
C ASN A 177 7.35 15.67 7.88
N THR A 178 7.93 16.55 8.69
CA THR A 178 8.24 17.92 8.26
C THR A 178 9.40 17.99 7.26
N LEU A 179 10.36 17.04 7.36
CA LEU A 179 11.52 16.97 6.47
C LEU A 179 11.15 16.53 5.04
N TYR A 180 10.16 15.65 4.92
CA TYR A 180 9.79 15.00 3.66
C TYR A 180 8.68 15.77 2.94
#